data_AF-A0AAE8UAH8-F1
#
_entry.id   AF-A0AAE8UAH8-F1
#
_cell.length_a   1.000
_cell.length_b   1.000
_cell.length_c   1.000
_cell.angle_alpha   90.00
_cell.angle_beta   90.00
_cell.angle_gamma   90.00
#
_symmetry.space_group_name_H-M   'P 1'
#
loop_
_entity.id
_entity.type
_entity.pdbx_description
1 polymer ?
#
loop_
_entity_poly.entity_id
_entity_poly.type
_entity_poly.pdbx_seq_one_letter_code
_entity_poly.pdbx_strand_id
1 'polypeptide(L)'
;MRGSGFREHMREGHHRGGRHRGMEGAPQRGAKTFRRGKAISFLEMLHVKRATIKQQLEQPEYQSIQQILVGELKAIDLVIQEFCQLFDIQENETNDSLQEEDNAHETNE
;
A
#
# COMPACT_ATOMS: atom_id res chain seq x y z
N MET A 1 -55.26 -55.59 -1.70
CA MET A 1 -54.44 -56.16 -2.79
C MET A 1 -53.02 -55.61 -2.65
N ARG A 2 -52.02 -56.49 -2.84
CA ARG A 2 -50.54 -56.28 -2.86
C ARG A 2 -50.16 -55.15 -3.86
N GLY A 3 -49.01 -54.49 -3.83
CA GLY A 3 -47.75 -54.64 -3.09
C GLY A 3 -46.86 -53.40 -3.34
N SER A 4 -46.01 -53.04 -2.37
CA SER A 4 -44.55 -53.20 -2.42
C SER A 4 -43.80 -52.17 -3.27
N GLY A 5 -43.09 -51.27 -2.59
CA GLY A 5 -42.09 -50.36 -3.15
C GLY A 5 -41.21 -49.79 -2.06
N PHE A 6 -40.54 -50.67 -1.31
CA PHE A 6 -39.44 -50.32 -0.43
C PHE A 6 -38.30 -49.69 -1.24
N ARG A 7 -37.81 -48.53 -0.81
CA ARG A 7 -36.37 -48.20 -0.82
C ARG A 7 -36.06 -47.29 0.36
N GLU A 8 -35.82 -47.97 1.46
CA GLU A 8 -35.03 -47.50 2.57
C GLU A 8 -33.58 -47.32 2.09
N HIS A 9 -33.05 -46.11 2.22
CA HIS A 9 -31.63 -45.91 2.49
C HIS A 9 -31.54 -44.87 3.59
N MET A 10 -31.58 -45.35 4.84
CA MET A 10 -30.75 -44.75 5.88
C MET A 10 -29.31 -44.70 5.36
N ARG A 11 -28.67 -43.54 5.49
CA ARG A 11 -27.37 -43.39 6.14
C ARG A 11 -27.02 -41.91 6.23
N GLU A 12 -26.85 -41.49 7.48
CA GLU A 12 -25.71 -40.69 7.95
C GLU A 12 -25.47 -39.36 7.23
N GLY A 13 -25.66 -38.23 7.88
CA GLY A 13 -24.78 -37.84 8.98
C GLY A 13 -23.80 -36.78 8.47
N HIS A 14 -23.91 -35.58 9.01
CA HIS A 14 -22.92 -34.49 9.06
C HIS A 14 -21.60 -34.65 8.26
N HIS A 15 -21.55 -34.02 7.08
CA HIS A 15 -20.29 -33.55 6.46
C HIS A 15 -20.47 -32.07 6.09
N ARG A 16 -20.39 -31.14 7.06
CA ARG A 16 -19.15 -30.42 7.42
C ARG A 16 -18.18 -30.28 6.25
N GLY A 17 -18.10 -29.05 5.74
CA GLY A 17 -16.85 -28.44 5.29
C GLY A 17 -16.18 -29.13 4.10
N GLY A 18 -16.67 -28.84 2.90
CA GLY A 18 -15.85 -28.88 1.70
C GLY A 18 -14.80 -27.78 1.72
N ARG A 19 -13.79 -27.92 2.60
CA ARG A 19 -12.52 -27.22 2.50
C ARG A 19 -11.89 -27.67 1.19
N HIS A 20 -12.00 -26.84 0.15
CA HIS A 20 -11.05 -26.91 -0.95
C HIS A 20 -9.66 -26.64 -0.37
N ARG A 21 -8.90 -27.73 -0.25
CA ARG A 21 -7.48 -27.76 0.09
C ARG A 21 -6.69 -27.05 -1.00
N GLY A 22 -5.72 -26.25 -0.56
CA GLY A 22 -4.38 -26.23 -1.15
C GLY A 22 -4.23 -25.49 -2.47
N MET A 23 -4.22 -24.17 -2.41
CA MET A 23 -3.21 -23.41 -3.16
C MET A 23 -2.18 -22.93 -2.13
N GLU A 24 -1.41 -23.88 -1.60
CA GLU A 24 -0.21 -23.60 -0.81
C GLU A 24 0.87 -23.13 -1.79
N GLY A 25 1.25 -21.85 -1.72
CA GLY A 25 2.48 -21.39 -2.37
C GLY A 25 2.47 -19.97 -2.94
N ALA A 26 1.31 -19.37 -3.19
CA ALA A 26 1.29 -17.94 -3.53
C ALA A 26 1.16 -17.13 -2.24
N PRO A 27 2.13 -16.28 -1.86
CA PRO A 27 1.89 -15.31 -0.81
C PRO A 27 0.72 -14.47 -1.29
N GLN A 28 -0.44 -14.67 -0.67
CA GLN A 28 -1.59 -13.79 -0.87
C GLN A 28 -1.11 -12.42 -0.41
N ARG A 29 -0.60 -11.61 -1.35
CA ARG A 29 -0.37 -10.17 -1.20
C ARG A 29 -1.75 -9.56 -0.93
N GLY A 30 -2.21 -9.72 0.31
CA GLY A 30 -3.57 -9.39 0.70
C GLY A 30 -3.81 -7.90 0.63
N ALA A 31 -5.05 -7.48 0.84
CA ALA A 31 -5.44 -6.06 0.86
C ALA A 31 -4.55 -5.19 1.78
N LYS A 32 -3.92 -5.79 2.81
CA LYS A 32 -2.95 -5.13 3.69
C LYS A 32 -1.68 -4.66 2.96
N THR A 33 -1.10 -5.45 2.05
CA THR A 33 0.11 -5.05 1.29
C THR A 33 -0.22 -4.01 0.22
N PHE A 34 -1.40 -4.07 -0.39
CA PHE A 34 -1.84 -3.05 -1.35
C PHE A 34 -2.06 -1.69 -0.67
N ARG A 35 -2.72 -1.66 0.50
CA ARG A 35 -2.92 -0.42 1.26
C ARG A 35 -1.60 0.18 1.71
N ARG A 36 -0.65 -0.64 2.18
CA ARG A 36 0.71 -0.18 2.53
C ARG A 36 1.44 0.39 1.31
N GLY A 37 1.44 -0.31 0.18
CA GLY A 37 2.07 0.18 -1.05
C GLY A 37 1.47 1.52 -1.51
N LYS A 38 0.13 1.67 -1.45
CA LYS A 38 -0.52 2.95 -1.75
C LYS A 38 -0.14 4.06 -0.78
N ALA A 39 0.07 3.74 0.50
CA ALA A 39 0.50 4.71 1.48
C ALA A 39 1.94 5.19 1.21
N ILE A 40 2.84 4.26 0.88
CA ILE A 40 4.23 4.58 0.49
C ILE A 40 4.26 5.49 -0.74
N SER A 41 3.56 5.14 -1.83
CA SER A 41 3.53 5.98 -3.04
C SER A 41 2.93 7.38 -2.79
N PHE A 42 1.98 7.49 -1.86
CA PHE A 42 1.44 8.79 -1.47
C PHE A 42 2.46 9.62 -0.68
N LEU A 43 3.20 8.98 0.23
CA LEU A 43 4.26 9.60 1.00
C LEU A 43 5.40 10.09 0.09
N GLU A 44 5.80 9.31 -0.91
CA GLU A 44 6.76 9.71 -1.95
C GLU A 44 6.32 10.99 -2.66
N MET A 45 5.04 11.06 -3.07
CA MET A 45 4.49 12.26 -3.70
C MET A 45 4.57 13.49 -2.77
N LEU A 46 4.35 13.33 -1.46
CA LEU A 46 4.52 14.42 -0.50
C LEU A 46 5.98 14.86 -0.39
N HIS A 47 6.93 13.93 -0.39
CA HIS A 47 8.36 14.26 -0.40
C HIS A 47 8.79 15.02 -1.65
N VAL A 48 8.27 14.63 -2.83
CA VAL A 48 8.51 15.37 -4.08
C VAL A 48 7.99 16.80 -3.96
N LYS A 49 6.74 16.98 -3.53
CA LYS A 49 6.16 18.34 -3.35
C LYS A 49 6.97 19.18 -2.36
N ARG A 50 7.37 18.58 -1.24
CA ARG A 50 8.24 19.21 -0.25
C ARG A 50 9.55 19.68 -0.85
N ALA A 51 10.22 18.83 -1.63
CA ALA A 51 11.48 19.16 -2.31
C ALA A 51 11.29 20.29 -3.32
N THR A 52 10.21 20.26 -4.11
CA THR A 52 9.88 21.33 -5.06
C THR A 52 9.69 22.68 -4.36
N ILE A 53 8.93 22.73 -3.26
CA ILE A 53 8.72 23.99 -2.53
C ILE A 53 10.02 24.51 -1.92
N LYS A 54 10.87 23.62 -1.39
CA LYS A 54 12.21 24.01 -0.91
C LYS A 54 13.05 24.63 -2.02
N GLN A 55 13.06 24.03 -3.21
CA GLN A 55 13.76 24.59 -4.36
C GLN A 55 13.19 25.96 -4.75
N GLN A 56 11.86 26.12 -4.72
CA GLN A 56 11.21 27.42 -5.01
C GLN A 56 11.61 28.50 -3.99
N LEU A 57 11.75 28.16 -2.71
CA LEU A 57 12.18 29.11 -1.68
C LEU A 57 13.60 29.68 -1.91
N GLU A 58 14.42 29.00 -2.71
CA GLU A 58 15.77 29.45 -3.07
C GLU A 58 15.80 30.33 -4.33
N GLN A 59 14.72 30.38 -5.11
CA GLN A 59 14.68 31.17 -6.34
C GLN A 59 14.15 32.60 -6.09
N PRO A 60 14.82 33.63 -6.63
CA PRO A 60 14.43 35.03 -6.43
C PRO A 60 13.06 35.37 -7.03
N GLU A 61 12.62 34.61 -8.03
CA GLU A 61 11.34 34.77 -8.72
C GLU A 61 10.13 34.59 -7.79
N TYR A 62 10.29 33.82 -6.69
CA TYR A 62 9.23 33.57 -5.73
C TYR A 62 9.29 34.46 -4.48
N GLN A 63 10.17 35.46 -4.44
CA GLN A 63 10.36 36.34 -3.27
C GLN A 63 9.06 37.03 -2.83
N SER A 64 8.19 37.39 -3.78
CA SER A 64 6.90 38.03 -3.51
C SER A 64 5.88 37.13 -2.82
N ILE A 65 6.05 35.80 -2.94
CA ILE A 65 5.16 34.79 -2.35
C ILE A 65 5.84 33.93 -1.29
N GLN A 66 7.04 34.29 -0.83
CA GLN A 66 7.87 33.46 0.05
C GLN A 66 7.14 33.03 1.33
N GLN A 67 6.35 33.92 1.95
CA GLN A 67 5.57 33.59 3.15
C GLN A 67 4.51 32.51 2.91
N ILE A 68 3.92 32.49 1.71
CA ILE A 68 2.95 31.46 1.30
C ILE A 68 3.67 30.12 1.17
N LEU A 69 4.81 30.09 0.48
CA LEU A 69 5.63 28.88 0.29
C LEU A 69 6.14 28.31 1.62
N VAL A 70 6.56 29.16 2.57
CA VAL A 70 6.93 28.72 3.93
C VAL A 70 5.75 28.10 4.66
N GLY A 71 4.55 28.69 4.52
CA GLY A 71 3.33 28.14 5.10
C GLY A 71 2.97 26.77 4.50
N GLU A 72 3.03 26.64 3.17
CA GLU A 72 2.76 25.40 2.46
C GLU A 72 3.77 24.31 2.83
N LEU A 73 5.06 24.64 2.91
CA LEU A 73 6.11 23.71 3.32
C LEU A 73 5.83 23.14 4.72
N LYS A 74 5.46 24.00 5.68
CA LYS A 74 5.09 23.57 7.03
C LYS A 74 3.85 22.68 7.05
N ALA A 75 2.86 22.98 6.21
CA ALA A 75 1.67 22.16 6.09
C ALA A 75 2.00 20.76 5.55
N ILE A 76 2.85 20.68 4.53
CA ILE A 76 3.32 19.39 3.99
C ILE A 76 4.13 18.62 5.03
N ASP A 77 5.05 19.26 5.74
CA ASP A 77 5.84 18.63 6.80
C ASP A 77 4.93 18.02 7.89
N LEU A 78 3.89 18.76 8.31
CA LEU A 78 2.91 18.28 9.29
C LEU A 78 2.12 17.08 8.77
N VAL A 79 1.63 17.14 7.53
CA VAL A 79 0.89 16.04 6.91
C VAL A 79 1.77 14.79 6.78
N ILE A 80 3.03 14.94 6.39
CA ILE A 80 4.01 13.82 6.34
C ILE A 80 4.12 13.16 7.72
N GLN A 81 4.32 13.97 8.77
CA GLN A 81 4.47 13.45 10.13
C GLN A 81 3.22 12.69 10.60
N GLU A 82 2.03 13.28 10.42
CA GLU A 82 0.76 12.64 10.78
C GLU A 82 0.49 11.37 9.97
N PHE A 83 0.84 11.39 8.68
CA PHE A 83 0.64 10.25 7.79
C PHE A 83 1.54 9.07 8.19
N CYS A 84 2.82 9.31 8.47
CA CYS A 84 3.73 8.27 8.95
C CYS A 84 3.25 7.64 10.25
N GLN A 85 2.77 8.46 11.20
CA GLN A 85 2.18 7.97 12.45
C GLN A 85 0.90 7.15 12.23
N LEU A 86 0.05 7.56 11.30
CA LEU A 86 -1.23 6.88 11.03
C LEU A 86 -1.03 5.50 10.38
N PHE A 87 0.03 5.33 9.58
CA PHE A 87 0.30 4.11 8.83
C PHE A 87 1.47 3.27 9.37
N ASP A 88 2.09 3.66 10.49
CA ASP A 88 3.29 3.05 11.05
C ASP A 88 4.37 2.83 9.97
N ILE A 89 4.65 3.89 9.20
CA ILE A 89 5.69 3.88 8.16
C ILE A 89 6.93 4.58 8.72
N GLN A 90 8.08 3.91 8.66
CA GLN A 90 9.34 4.55 8.99
C GLN A 90 9.83 5.37 7.79
N GLU A 91 10.33 6.59 8.01
CA GLU A 91 10.89 7.46 6.95
C GLU A 91 12.01 6.79 6.13
N ASN A 92 12.67 5.76 6.66
CA ASN A 92 13.73 5.04 5.95
C ASN A 92 13.18 4.08 4.88
N GLU A 93 11.93 3.61 5.01
CA GLU A 93 11.35 2.66 4.07
C GLU A 93 11.04 3.29 2.70
N THR A 94 10.86 4.61 2.65
CA THR A 94 10.70 5.35 1.38
C THR A 94 12.01 5.49 0.60
N ASN A 95 13.17 5.38 1.25
CA ASN A 95 14.46 5.46 0.55
C ASN A 95 14.79 4.16 -0.20
N ASP A 96 14.37 3.00 0.32
CA ASP A 96 14.57 1.70 -0.35
C ASP A 96 13.78 1.62 -1.67
N SER A 97 12.61 2.29 -1.73
CA SER A 97 11.77 2.33 -2.95
C SER A 97 12.43 3.11 -4.10
N LEU A 98 13.26 4.12 -3.77
CA LEU A 98 14.00 4.92 -4.75
C LEU A 98 15.28 4.23 -5.25
N GLN A 99 15.82 3.26 -4.49
CA GLN A 99 17.06 2.54 -4.84
C GLN A 99 16.82 1.27 -5.68
N GLU A 100 15.61 0.70 -5.62
CA GLU A 100 15.26 -0.48 -6.43
C GLU A 100 15.10 -0.14 -7.93
N GLU A 101 14.67 1.08 -8.27
CA GLU A 101 14.52 1.54 -9.67
C GLU A 101 15.87 1.88 -10.33
N ASP A 102 16.87 2.35 -9.57
CA ASP A 102 18.22 2.62 -10.10
C ASP A 102 18.99 1.32 -10.40
N ASN A 103 18.82 0.26 -9.59
CA ASN A 103 19.48 -1.03 -9.82
C ASN A 103 18.90 -1.81 -11.01
N ALA A 104 17.68 -1.51 -11.46
CA ALA A 104 17.06 -2.18 -12.60
C ALA A 104 17.55 -1.66 -13.97
N HIS A 105 18.23 -0.51 -14.01
CA HIS A 105 18.71 0.12 -15.24
C HIS A 105 20.19 -0.22 -15.57
N GLU A 106 20.97 -0.78 -14.63
CA GLU A 106 22.40 -1.08 -14.84
C GLU A 106 22.71 -2.50 -15.37
N THR A 107 21.73 -3.41 -15.49
CA THR A 107 22.02 -4.80 -15.90
C THR A 107 21.82 -5.09 -17.39
N ASN A 108 21.68 -4.08 -18.24
CA ASN A 108 21.58 -4.23 -19.70
C ASN A 108 22.59 -3.34 -20.42
N GLU A 109 23.89 -3.62 -20.28
CA GLU A 109 24.92 -3.27 -21.27
C GLU A 109 25.98 -4.37 -21.36
#